data_AF-A0A528FRP6-F1
#
_entry.id   AF-A0A528FRP6-F1
#
_cell.length_a   1.000
_cell.length_b   1.000
_cell.length_c   1.000
_cell.angle_alpha   90.00
_cell.angle_beta   90.00
_cell.angle_gamma   90.00
#
_symmetry.space_group_name_H-M   'P 1'
#
loop_
_entity.id
_entity.type
_entity.pdbx_description
1 polymer ?
#
loop_
_entity_poly.entity_id
_entity_poly.type
_entity_poly.pdbx_seq_one_letter_code
_entity_poly.pdbx_strand_id
1 'polypeptide(L)' 'VWAFRDNRIAVRFAYEWHDHSGSWFRSYGNENWEFDELGLMRLRIASINDLPILEADRKYHWPLGRRPDDHPSLTELGL' A
#
# COMPACT_ATOMS: atom_id res chain seq x y z
N VAL A 1 5.53 2.01 -7.82
CA VAL A 1 6.72 2.78 -7.41
C VAL A 1 6.52 4.22 -7.83
N TRP A 2 6.89 5.19 -6.99
CA TRP A 2 6.79 6.62 -7.33
C TRP A 2 8.08 7.12 -7.98
N ALA A 3 9.23 6.81 -7.38
CA ALA A 3 10.56 7.11 -7.92
C ALA A 3 11.59 6.10 -7.37
N PHE A 4 12.74 6.00 -8.02
CA PHE A 4 13.87 5.22 -7.52
C PHE A 4 15.19 5.87 -7.95
N ARG A 5 16.24 5.61 -7.18
CA ARG A 5 17.61 6.02 -7.49
C ARG A 5 18.59 5.11 -6.75
N ASP A 6 19.56 4.57 -7.47
CA ASP A 6 20.57 3.65 -6.92
C ASP A 6 19.90 2.49 -6.14
N ASN A 7 20.29 2.26 -4.89
CA ASN A 7 19.72 1.24 -4.00
C ASN A 7 18.49 1.73 -3.21
N ARG A 8 17.82 2.82 -3.65
CA ARG A 8 16.67 3.42 -2.96
C ARG A 8 15.42 3.45 -3.82
N ILE A 9 14.28 3.17 -3.18
CA ILE A 9 12.95 3.18 -3.81
C ILE A 9 11.99 4.01 -2.96
N ALA A 10 11.29 4.95 -3.60
CA ALA A 10 10.15 5.65 -3.02
C ALA A 10 8.85 5.06 -3.56
N VAL A 11 7.98 4.61 -2.66
CA VAL A 11 6.75 3.89 -2.97
C VAL A 11 5.53 4.63 -2.43
N ARG A 12 4.46 4.58 -3.22
CA ARG A 12 3.08 4.89 -2.79
C ARG A 12 2.32 3.58 -2.67
N PHE A 13 1.47 3.46 -1.66
CA PHE A 13 0.58 2.32 -1.48
C PHE A 13 -0.69 2.74 -0.74
N ALA A 14 -1.69 1.87 -0.78
CA ALA A 14 -2.84 1.95 0.10
C ALA A 14 -3.32 0.54 0.45
N TYR A 15 -3.87 0.37 1.64
CA TYR A 15 -4.49 -0.89 2.08
C TYR A 15 -5.84 -0.62 2.75
N GLU A 16 -6.73 -1.60 2.66
CA GLU A 16 -8.07 -1.56 3.29
C GLU A 16 -8.14 -2.60 4.38
N TRP A 17 -8.76 -2.24 5.49
CA TRP A 17 -8.93 -3.10 6.66
C TRP A 17 -10.13 -2.62 7.47
N HIS A 18 -10.59 -3.46 8.38
CA HIS A 18 -11.54 -3.04 9.40
C HIS A 18 -10.98 -3.40 10.77
N ASP A 19 -11.37 -2.61 11.77
CA ASP A 19 -11.04 -2.92 13.15
C ASP A 19 -11.98 -3.99 13.74
N HIS A 20 -11.81 -4.27 15.03
CA HIS A 20 -12.62 -5.23 15.78
C HIS A 20 -14.08 -4.78 15.98
N SER A 21 -14.39 -3.49 15.77
CA SER A 21 -15.75 -2.93 15.83
C SER A 21 -16.47 -2.99 14.49
N GLY A 22 -15.78 -3.40 13.42
CA GLY A 22 -16.31 -3.43 12.06
C GLY A 22 -16.17 -2.08 11.33
N SER A 23 -15.47 -1.10 11.91
CA SER A 23 -15.21 0.18 11.24
C SER A 23 -14.15 -0.02 10.16
N TRP A 24 -14.47 0.35 8.93
CA TRP A 24 -13.59 0.21 7.78
C TRP A 24 -12.71 1.44 7.57
N PHE A 25 -11.48 1.18 7.11
CA PHE A 25 -10.49 2.20 6.81
C PHE A 25 -9.79 1.91 5.49
N ARG A 26 -9.42 2.99 4.80
CA ARG A 26 -8.39 2.95 3.76
C ARG A 26 -7.19 3.76 4.26
N SER A 27 -6.08 3.08 4.43
CA SER A 27 -4.82 3.70 4.83
C SER A 27 -4.01 4.05 3.60
N TYR A 28 -3.56 5.30 3.51
CA TYR A 28 -2.69 5.79 2.42
C TYR A 28 -1.29 5.96 2.96
N GLY A 29 -0.31 5.40 2.25
CA GLY A 29 1.05 5.36 2.74
C GLY A 29 2.10 5.75 1.70
N ASN A 30 3.15 6.37 2.23
CA ASN A 30 4.41 6.56 1.56
C ASN A 30 5.50 5.80 2.30
N GLU A 31 6.27 5.03 1.54
CA GLU A 31 7.39 4.26 2.06
C GLU A 31 8.65 4.57 1.27
N ASN A 32 9.76 4.76 1.97
CA ASN A 32 11.07 4.92 1.39
C ASN A 32 11.97 3.79 1.88
N TRP A 33 12.50 3.04 0.93
CA TRP A 33 13.30 1.85 1.16
C TRP A 33 14.73 2.09 0.71
N GLU A 34 15.67 1.53 1.45
CA GLU A 34 17.07 1.39 1.05
C GLU A 34 17.48 -0.07 1.19
N PHE A 35 18.16 -0.60 0.17
CA PHE A 35 18.58 -2.01 0.08
C PHE A 35 20.10 -2.15 0.22
N ASP A 36 20.56 -3.30 0.72
CA ASP A 36 21.96 -3.70 0.68
C ASP A 36 22.32 -4.43 -0.63
N GLU A 37 23.58 -4.87 -0.75
CA GLU A 37 24.11 -5.55 -1.94
C GLU A 37 23.51 -6.96 -2.16
N LEU A 38 22.89 -7.55 -1.14
CA LEU A 38 22.21 -8.85 -1.21
C LEU A 38 20.71 -8.70 -1.50
N GLY A 39 20.23 -7.47 -1.69
CA GLY A 39 18.83 -7.16 -1.96
C GLY A 39 17.94 -7.16 -0.72
N LEU A 40 18.50 -7.19 0.49
CA LEU A 40 17.73 -7.08 1.72
C LEU A 40 17.50 -5.60 2.05
N MET A 41 16.30 -5.28 2.52
CA MET A 41 15.98 -3.92 2.94
C MET A 41 16.71 -3.60 4.25
N ARG A 42 17.62 -2.62 4.23
CA ARG A 42 18.40 -2.19 5.41
C ARG A 42 17.83 -0.96 6.09
N LEU A 43 17.00 -0.17 5.40
CA LEU A 43 16.27 0.96 5.98
C LEU A 43 14.85 1.02 5.41
N ARG A 44 13.88 1.23 6.29
CA ARG A 44 12.47 1.46 5.94
C ARG A 44 11.94 2.66 6.71
N ILE A 45 11.53 3.69 5.97
CA ILE A 45 10.84 4.87 6.53
C ILE A 45 9.42 4.86 5.97
N ALA A 46 8.42 4.80 6.84
CA ALA A 46 7.01 4.71 6.47
C ALA A 46 6.22 5.83 7.13
N SER A 47 5.35 6.48 6.38
CA SER A 47 4.32 7.38 6.90
C SER A 47 2.98 7.00 6.30
N ILE A 48 1.98 6.85 7.16
CA ILE A 48 0.69 6.27 6.82
C ILE A 48 -0.41 7.09 7.51
N ASN A 49 -1.46 7.40 6.76
CA ASN A 49 -2.64 8.10 7.27
C ASN A 49 -3.89 7.26 7.01
N ASP A 50 -4.67 7.05 8.07
CA ASP A 50 -5.91 6.27 8.02
C ASP A 50 -7.09 7.18 7.71
N LEU A 51 -7.86 6.81 6.69
CA LEU A 51 -9.13 7.44 6.34
C LEU A 51 -10.28 6.47 6.64
N PRO A 52 -11.21 6.81 7.55
CA PRO A 52 -12.45 6.06 7.69
C PRO A 52 -13.23 6.02 6.38
N ILE A 53 -13.75 4.85 6.01
CA ILE A 53 -14.58 4.66 4.81
C ILE A 53 -15.80 3.81 5.16
N LEU A 54 -16.85 3.86 4.33
CA LEU A 54 -17.92 2.86 4.40
C LEU A 54 -17.43 1.55 3.78
N GLU A 55 -18.00 0.41 4.20
CA GLU A 55 -17.71 -0.88 3.57
C GLU A 55 -18.00 -0.87 2.06
N ALA A 56 -19.06 -0.17 1.66
CA ALA A 56 -19.45 -0.01 0.26
C ALA A 56 -18.42 0.79 -0.58
N ASP A 57 -17.56 1.58 0.07
CA ASP A 57 -16.54 2.39 -0.61
C ASP A 57 -15.24 1.62 -0.87
N ARG A 58 -15.14 0.35 -0.41
CA ARG A 58 -13.99 -0.51 -0.64
C ARG A 58 -13.68 -0.68 -2.13
N LYS A 59 -12.40 -0.69 -2.46
CA LYS A 59 -11.90 -0.87 -3.83
C LYS A 59 -11.12 -2.17 -3.98
N TYR A 60 -10.74 -2.83 -2.88
CA TYR A 60 -9.92 -4.05 -2.91
C TYR A 60 -10.78 -5.29 -2.66
N HIS A 61 -11.10 -5.99 -3.74
CA HIS A 61 -11.98 -7.15 -3.74
C HIS A 61 -11.31 -8.36 -4.40
N TRP A 62 -10.59 -9.13 -3.60
CA TRP A 62 -10.04 -10.44 -4.00
C TRP A 62 -9.90 -11.34 -2.75
N PRO A 63 -9.79 -12.67 -2.92
CA PRO A 63 -9.50 -13.57 -1.80
C PRO A 63 -8.21 -13.18 -1.07
N LEU A 64 -8.20 -13.21 0.26
CA LEU A 64 -7.03 -12.80 1.05
C LEU A 64 -5.74 -13.49 0.57
N GLY A 65 -4.73 -12.69 0.26
CA GLY A 65 -3.46 -13.16 -0.31
C GLY A 65 -2.97 -12.25 -1.44
N ARG A 66 -2.27 -12.86 -2.41
CA ARG A 66 -1.69 -12.17 -3.57
C ARG A 66 -2.80 -11.49 -4.39
N ARG A 67 -2.63 -10.19 -4.65
CA ARG A 67 -3.46 -9.43 -5.60
C ARG A 67 -3.44 -10.11 -6.98
N PRO A 68 -4.60 -10.36 -7.63
CA PRO A 68 -4.66 -10.88 -9.00
C PRO A 68 -3.90 -9.98 -9.99
N ASP A 69 -3.37 -10.59 -11.05
CA ASP A 69 -2.55 -9.88 -12.06
C ASP A 69 -3.36 -8.86 -12.88
N ASP A 70 -4.65 -9.13 -13.08
CA ASP A 70 -5.62 -8.31 -13.81
C ASP A 70 -6.36 -7.29 -12.94
N HIS A 71 -6.15 -7.31 -11.61
CA HIS A 71 -6.75 -6.31 -10.75
C HIS A 71 -6.15 -4.92 -11.04
N PRO A 72 -6.95 -3.84 -11.08
CA PRO A 72 -6.44 -2.49 -11.24
C PRO A 72 -5.36 -2.12 -10.22
N SER A 73 -4.39 -1.34 -10.68
CA SER A 73 -3.33 -0.73 -9.89
C SER A 73 -3.81 0.50 -9.11
N LEU A 74 -2.95 1.05 -8.24
CA LEU A 74 -3.26 2.25 -7.45
C LEU A 74 -3.70 3.43 -8.35
N THR A 75 -2.98 3.66 -9.46
CA THR A 75 -3.26 4.75 -10.39
C THR A 75 -4.58 4.53 -11.14
N GLU A 76 -4.86 3.31 -11.59
CA GLU A 76 -6.10 2.98 -12.31
C GLU A 76 -7.34 3.09 -11.41
N LEU A 77 -7.18 2.92 -10.10
CA LEU A 77 -8.23 3.11 -9.10
C LEU A 77 -8.44 4.58 -8.70
N GLY A 78 -7.62 5.50 -9.20
CA GLY A 78 -7.64 6.91 -8.84
C GLY A 78 -7.24 7.18 -7.38
N LEU A 79 -6.33 6.37 -6.84
CA LEU A 79 -5.81 6.45 -5.46
C LEU A 79 -4.38 7.01 -5.40
#